data_AF-A0A1V4RPS0-F1
#
_entry.id   AF-A0A1V4RPS0-F1
#
_cell.length_a   1.000
_cell.length_b   1.000
_cell.length_c   1.000
_cell.angle_alpha   90.00
_cell.angle_beta   90.00
_cell.angle_gamma   90.00
#
_symmetry.space_group_name_H-M   'P 1'
#
loop_
_entity.id
_entity.type
_entity.pdbx_description
1 polymer ?
#
loop_
_entity_poly.entity_id
_entity_poly.type
_entity_poly.pdbx_seq_one_letter_code
_entity_poly.pdbx_strand_id
1 'polypeptide(L)'
;MKFRNLSGGKMNLKTVPVRFRNILAYCSLFVALVYFAGCASGKVKKLEDFSASKDYRKVLDSGIDCNAVTPECFRIKLIRAESYYHLGHRAEALTNLKEAIARISPDVNVSEAFRAYVMRVSIVFEELNTIDDFEKKRTIVNKLVPEVEAVIEKSKRLPEETERLKNQRRLTELLAESVLLKMDLTEADSLAPVSGEIDSVCTALRKLLPDEGYDFYYRLAADYKLVLPGVKQFFLTGIGDREKLMLRLKELYQQGVQLRNLPVYNQGYDGEIEDFLQQTDYYMKQLAF
;
A
#
# COMPACT_ATOMS: atom_id res chain seq x y z
N MET A 1 8.52 -19.11 76.78
CA MET A 1 9.47 -18.82 75.68
C MET A 1 9.10 -17.48 75.05
N LYS A 2 10.00 -16.49 75.09
CA LYS A 2 9.80 -15.13 74.53
C LYS A 2 10.53 -15.04 73.18
N PHE A 3 9.82 -14.70 72.11
CA PHE A 3 10.42 -14.35 70.82
C PHE A 3 10.95 -12.91 70.86
N ARG A 4 12.25 -12.73 70.54
CA ARG A 4 12.87 -11.41 70.34
C ARG A 4 12.67 -10.98 68.88
N ASN A 5 12.03 -9.83 68.71
CA ASN A 5 11.96 -9.08 67.46
C ASN A 5 13.38 -8.66 67.02
N LEU A 6 13.76 -8.99 65.79
CA LEU A 6 14.91 -8.39 65.11
C LEU A 6 14.44 -7.09 64.46
N SER A 7 14.88 -5.98 65.05
CA SER A 7 14.70 -4.62 64.55
C SER A 7 15.43 -4.45 63.21
N GLY A 8 14.69 -4.01 62.18
CA GLY A 8 15.24 -3.59 60.90
C GLY A 8 16.20 -2.41 61.05
N GLY A 9 17.47 -2.66 60.75
CA GLY A 9 18.49 -1.62 60.62
C GLY A 9 18.22 -0.80 59.37
N LYS A 10 17.87 0.49 59.54
CA LYS A 10 17.90 1.47 58.45
C LYS A 10 19.37 1.68 58.04
N MET A 11 19.78 1.09 56.92
CA MET A 11 21.09 1.38 56.34
C MET A 11 21.15 2.83 55.87
N ASN A 12 22.09 3.57 56.42
CA ASN A 12 22.34 4.96 56.09
C ASN A 12 23.15 5.02 54.78
N LEU A 13 22.52 5.39 53.68
CA LEU A 13 23.06 5.39 52.30
C LEU A 13 24.26 6.34 52.04
N LYS A 14 24.84 6.94 53.08
CA LYS A 14 25.98 7.87 53.02
C LYS A 14 27.36 7.19 53.14
N THR A 15 27.43 5.92 53.54
CA THR A 15 28.70 5.19 53.72
C THR A 15 29.05 4.21 52.60
N VAL A 16 28.24 4.15 51.54
CA VAL A 16 28.50 3.30 50.38
C VAL A 16 29.59 3.94 49.51
N PRO A 17 30.70 3.25 49.20
CA PRO A 17 31.77 3.78 48.36
C PRO A 17 31.21 4.26 47.01
N VAL A 18 31.70 5.38 46.50
CA VAL A 18 31.20 6.01 45.24
C VAL A 18 31.13 5.01 44.08
N ARG A 19 32.05 4.04 44.03
CA ARG A 19 32.07 2.96 43.02
C ARG A 19 30.85 2.02 43.09
N PHE A 20 30.32 1.73 44.28
CA PHE A 20 29.11 0.91 44.45
C PHE A 20 27.82 1.67 44.17
N ARG A 21 27.79 2.99 44.41
CA ARG A 21 26.67 3.86 44.00
C ARG A 21 26.49 3.89 42.49
N ASN A 22 27.60 3.95 41.74
CA ASN A 22 27.55 3.92 40.29
C ASN A 22 27.08 2.54 39.77
N ILE A 23 27.55 1.43 40.34
CA ILE A 23 27.09 0.08 39.96
C ILE A 23 25.59 -0.10 40.19
N LEU A 24 25.05 0.34 41.34
CA LEU A 24 23.62 0.29 41.61
C LEU A 24 22.81 1.17 40.64
N ALA A 25 23.31 2.35 40.28
CA ALA A 25 22.70 3.19 39.27
C ALA A 25 22.68 2.50 37.89
N TYR A 26 23.79 1.89 37.46
CA TYR A 26 23.86 1.13 36.20
C TYR A 26 22.97 -0.13 36.23
N CYS A 27 22.89 -0.86 37.34
CA CYS A 27 21.98 -1.99 37.49
C CYS A 27 20.51 -1.55 37.46
N SER A 28 20.16 -0.42 38.08
CA SER A 28 18.79 0.11 38.01
C SER A 28 18.41 0.60 36.61
N LEU A 29 19.37 1.20 35.87
CA LEU A 29 19.19 1.60 34.48
C LEU A 29 19.02 0.36 33.57
N PHE A 30 19.83 -0.68 33.79
CA PHE A 30 19.76 -1.93 33.06
C PHE A 30 18.46 -2.68 33.34
N VAL A 31 18.05 -2.80 34.60
CA VAL A 31 16.76 -3.42 34.97
C VAL A 31 15.59 -2.62 34.41
N ALA A 32 15.64 -1.29 34.41
CA ALA A 32 14.63 -0.47 33.76
C ALA A 32 14.58 -0.74 32.25
N LEU A 33 15.72 -0.75 31.55
CA LEU A 33 15.81 -1.04 30.12
C LEU A 33 15.28 -2.45 29.78
N VAL A 34 15.62 -3.47 30.57
CA VAL A 34 15.11 -4.84 30.38
C VAL A 34 13.61 -4.94 30.66
N TYR A 35 13.09 -4.23 31.67
CA TYR A 35 11.66 -4.23 31.99
C TYR A 35 10.83 -3.50 30.91
N PHE A 36 11.33 -2.38 30.36
CA PHE A 36 10.69 -1.69 29.25
C PHE A 36 10.71 -2.51 27.96
N ALA A 37 11.81 -3.22 27.67
CA ALA A 37 11.90 -4.11 26.51
C ALA A 37 10.98 -5.35 26.64
N GLY A 38 10.94 -6.00 27.81
CA GLY A 38 10.11 -7.18 28.06
C GLY A 38 8.60 -6.87 28.09
N CYS A 39 8.20 -5.68 28.54
CA CYS A 39 6.79 -5.25 28.56
C CYS A 39 6.27 -4.89 27.15
N ALA A 40 7.14 -4.39 26.25
CA ALA A 40 6.77 -4.04 24.89
C ALA A 40 6.47 -5.29 24.03
N SER A 41 7.32 -6.32 24.09
CA SER A 41 7.13 -7.58 23.34
C SER A 41 5.83 -8.31 23.72
N GLY A 42 5.47 -8.34 25.01
CA GLY A 42 4.23 -8.98 25.48
C GLY A 42 2.94 -8.29 24.99
N LYS A 43 2.99 -6.97 24.75
CA LYS A 43 1.84 -6.21 24.22
C LYS A 43 1.55 -6.55 22.77
N VAL A 44 2.58 -6.63 21.93
CA VAL A 44 2.44 -6.98 20.50
C VAL A 44 1.85 -8.38 20.38
N LYS A 45 2.42 -9.36 21.08
CA LYS A 45 1.95 -10.75 21.06
C LYS A 45 0.47 -10.88 21.42
N LYS A 46 0.01 -10.15 22.44
CA LYS A 46 -1.41 -10.15 22.82
C LYS A 46 -2.33 -9.64 21.71
N LEU A 47 -1.90 -8.61 20.96
CA LEU A 47 -2.67 -8.10 19.82
C LEU A 47 -2.65 -9.09 18.65
N GLU A 48 -1.52 -9.74 18.40
CA GLU A 48 -1.39 -10.78 17.39
C GLU A 48 -2.32 -11.96 17.69
N ASP A 49 -2.41 -12.41 18.95
CA ASP A 49 -3.31 -13.49 19.37
C ASP A 49 -4.79 -13.12 19.14
N PHE A 50 -5.19 -11.88 19.45
CA PHE A 50 -6.55 -11.39 19.16
C PHE A 50 -6.82 -11.28 17.66
N SER A 51 -5.86 -10.78 16.88
CA SER A 51 -5.99 -10.68 15.41
C SER A 51 -6.08 -12.06 14.76
N ALA A 52 -5.24 -13.01 15.19
CA ALA A 52 -5.22 -14.38 14.69
C ALA A 52 -6.54 -15.12 15.00
N SER A 53 -7.17 -14.82 16.13
CA SER A 53 -8.50 -15.34 16.49
C SER A 53 -9.67 -14.56 15.86
N LYS A 54 -9.38 -13.58 14.98
CA LYS A 54 -10.36 -12.68 14.34
C LYS A 54 -11.19 -11.85 15.34
N ASP A 55 -10.70 -11.70 16.57
CA ASP A 55 -11.33 -10.87 17.59
C ASP A 55 -10.86 -9.42 17.47
N TYR A 56 -11.16 -8.82 16.32
CA TYR A 56 -10.68 -7.49 15.95
C TYR A 56 -11.17 -6.41 16.92
N ARG A 57 -12.36 -6.57 17.53
CA ARG A 57 -12.85 -5.65 18.56
C ARG A 57 -11.95 -5.65 19.79
N LYS A 58 -11.51 -6.83 20.27
CA LYS A 58 -10.56 -6.91 21.39
C LYS A 58 -9.19 -6.31 21.07
N VAL A 59 -8.73 -6.33 19.81
CA VAL A 59 -7.53 -5.59 19.42
C VAL A 59 -7.71 -4.10 19.69
N LEU A 60 -8.85 -3.54 19.25
CA LEU A 60 -9.13 -2.12 19.37
C LEU A 60 -9.39 -1.68 20.82
N ASP A 61 -10.11 -2.50 21.59
CA ASP A 61 -10.49 -2.26 22.99
C ASP A 61 -9.36 -2.57 23.99
N SER A 62 -8.25 -3.14 23.53
CA SER A 62 -7.12 -3.53 24.38
C SER A 62 -6.45 -2.37 25.14
N GLY A 63 -6.70 -1.13 24.72
CA GLY A 63 -6.03 0.07 25.22
C GLY A 63 -4.53 0.12 24.90
N ILE A 64 -4.01 -0.83 24.11
CA ILE A 64 -2.61 -0.86 23.71
C ILE A 64 -2.43 0.15 22.57
N ASP A 65 -1.67 1.20 22.86
CA ASP A 65 -1.26 2.22 21.89
C ASP A 65 0.22 2.58 22.08
N CYS A 66 0.84 3.12 21.04
CA CYS A 66 2.22 3.56 21.06
C CYS A 66 2.53 4.72 20.10
N ASN A 67 3.40 5.62 20.56
CA ASN A 67 3.86 6.80 19.83
C ASN A 67 5.35 6.78 19.44
N ALA A 68 6.13 5.78 19.88
CA ALA A 68 7.56 5.70 19.57
C ALA A 68 7.81 5.21 18.13
N VAL A 69 8.92 5.65 17.52
CA VAL A 69 9.43 5.14 16.24
C VAL A 69 10.24 3.88 16.54
N THR A 70 9.55 2.75 16.66
CA THR A 70 10.13 1.43 16.98
C THR A 70 9.38 0.34 16.20
N PRO A 71 10.01 -0.82 15.96
CA PRO A 71 9.36 -1.95 15.28
C PRO A 71 8.08 -2.43 15.96
N GLU A 72 8.06 -2.45 17.29
CA GLU A 72 6.89 -2.85 18.07
C GLU A 72 5.71 -1.90 17.83
N CYS A 73 5.98 -0.60 17.79
CA CYS A 73 4.93 0.40 17.59
C CYS A 73 4.47 0.47 16.13
N PHE A 74 5.36 0.19 15.18
CA PHE A 74 4.97 -0.12 13.80
C PHE A 74 3.97 -1.29 13.76
N ARG A 75 4.29 -2.43 14.41
CA ARG A 75 3.41 -3.62 14.43
C ARG A 75 2.08 -3.37 15.10
N ILE A 76 2.07 -2.69 16.26
CA ILE A 76 0.82 -2.33 16.96
C ILE A 76 -0.09 -1.52 16.02
N LYS A 77 0.45 -0.51 15.32
CA LYS A 77 -0.33 0.32 14.40
C LYS A 77 -0.80 -0.47 13.18
N LEU A 78 0.03 -1.37 12.63
CA LEU A 78 -0.35 -2.25 11.53
C LEU A 78 -1.49 -3.20 11.92
N ILE A 79 -1.39 -3.88 13.07
CA ILE A 79 -2.43 -4.81 13.56
C ILE A 79 -3.75 -4.07 13.84
N ARG A 80 -3.67 -2.86 14.42
CA ARG A 80 -4.86 -2.01 14.62
C ARG A 80 -5.48 -1.60 13.30
N ALA A 81 -4.68 -1.22 12.31
CA ALA A 81 -5.19 -0.90 10.98
C ALA A 81 -5.92 -2.09 10.34
N GLU A 82 -5.33 -3.28 10.40
CA GLU A 82 -5.94 -4.53 9.91
C GLU A 82 -7.28 -4.80 10.60
N SER A 83 -7.33 -4.60 11.90
CA SER A 83 -8.55 -4.78 12.70
C SER A 83 -9.64 -3.78 12.32
N TYR A 84 -9.29 -2.50 12.16
CA TYR A 84 -10.25 -1.49 11.68
C TYR A 84 -10.75 -1.83 10.27
N TYR A 85 -9.86 -2.23 9.37
CA TYR A 85 -10.23 -2.61 8.01
C TYR A 85 -11.19 -3.81 7.98
N HIS A 86 -10.90 -4.87 8.73
CA HIS A 86 -11.80 -6.04 8.83
C HIS A 86 -13.17 -5.73 9.44
N LEU A 87 -13.28 -4.66 10.23
CA LEU A 87 -14.54 -4.17 10.79
C LEU A 87 -15.25 -3.13 9.89
N GLY A 88 -14.69 -2.81 8.72
CA GLY A 88 -15.25 -1.83 7.78
C GLY A 88 -14.96 -0.36 8.12
N HIS A 89 -14.09 -0.10 9.11
CA HIS A 89 -13.69 1.25 9.54
C HIS A 89 -12.49 1.75 8.73
N ARG A 90 -12.72 2.07 7.45
CA ARG A 90 -11.65 2.40 6.49
C ARG A 90 -10.85 3.65 6.85
N ALA A 91 -11.50 4.71 7.33
CA ALA A 91 -10.83 5.97 7.67
C ALA A 91 -9.84 5.79 8.84
N GLU A 92 -10.25 5.03 9.85
CA GLU A 92 -9.43 4.67 11.01
C GLU A 92 -8.30 3.71 10.60
N ALA A 93 -8.56 2.77 9.69
CA ALA A 93 -7.52 1.91 9.13
C ALA A 93 -6.44 2.73 8.41
N LEU A 94 -6.82 3.68 7.56
CA LEU A 94 -5.89 4.56 6.86
C LEU A 94 -5.08 5.44 7.82
N THR A 95 -5.71 5.93 8.88
CA THR A 95 -5.04 6.72 9.92
C THR A 95 -3.96 5.88 10.61
N ASN A 96 -4.30 4.66 11.03
CA ASN A 96 -3.34 3.76 11.67
C ASN A 96 -2.24 3.30 10.68
N LEU A 97 -2.54 3.11 9.40
CA LEU A 97 -1.52 2.79 8.39
C LEU A 97 -0.55 3.94 8.16
N LYS A 98 -1.05 5.17 8.06
CA LYS A 98 -0.19 6.36 7.95
C LYS A 98 0.75 6.45 9.14
N GLU A 99 0.24 6.19 10.33
CA GLU A 99 1.02 6.14 11.56
C GLU A 99 2.03 5.00 11.59
N ALA A 100 1.66 3.79 11.15
CA ALA A 100 2.58 2.66 11.04
C ALA A 100 3.72 3.01 10.08
N ILE A 101 3.40 3.46 8.87
CA ILE A 101 4.35 3.84 7.84
C ILE A 101 5.34 4.92 8.32
N ALA A 102 4.86 5.92 9.05
CA ALA A 102 5.70 6.97 9.62
C ALA A 102 6.71 6.45 10.67
N ARG A 103 6.50 5.23 11.21
CA ARG A 103 7.34 4.57 12.21
C ARG A 103 8.28 3.51 11.64
N ILE A 104 8.33 3.35 10.31
CA ILE A 104 9.27 2.41 9.67
C ILE A 104 10.71 2.82 10.00
N SER A 105 11.40 1.99 10.78
CA SER A 105 12.83 2.11 11.09
C SER A 105 13.63 1.01 10.37
N PRO A 106 14.97 1.07 10.35
CA PRO A 106 15.81 0.02 9.76
C PRO A 106 15.58 -1.38 10.36
N ASP A 107 15.07 -1.45 11.60
CA ASP A 107 14.82 -2.70 12.33
C ASP A 107 13.42 -3.28 12.07
N VAL A 108 12.54 -2.54 11.38
CA VAL A 108 11.23 -3.07 10.97
C VAL A 108 11.44 -4.15 9.91
N ASN A 109 10.75 -5.29 10.07
CA ASN A 109 10.75 -6.30 9.04
C ASN A 109 10.18 -5.68 7.76
N VAL A 110 11.02 -5.74 6.76
CA VAL A 110 10.80 -5.26 5.41
C VAL A 110 9.45 -5.71 4.84
N SER A 111 9.15 -7.01 4.93
CA SER A 111 7.92 -7.62 4.43
C SER A 111 6.68 -7.03 5.11
N GLU A 112 6.76 -6.74 6.42
CA GLU A 112 5.68 -6.07 7.15
C GLU A 112 5.51 -4.62 6.69
N ALA A 113 6.60 -3.89 6.43
CA ALA A 113 6.54 -2.55 5.84
C ALA A 113 5.86 -2.57 4.46
N PHE A 114 6.19 -3.54 3.59
CA PHE A 114 5.50 -3.74 2.31
C PHE A 114 4.02 -3.99 2.49
N ARG A 115 3.66 -4.89 3.39
CA ARG A 115 2.26 -5.18 3.72
C ARG A 115 1.49 -3.93 4.12
N ALA A 116 2.08 -3.06 4.95
CA ALA A 116 1.46 -1.80 5.35
C ALA A 116 1.19 -0.88 4.15
N TYR A 117 2.15 -0.76 3.23
CA TYR A 117 1.98 0.07 2.03
C TYR A 117 0.96 -0.52 1.06
N VAL A 118 1.03 -1.81 0.75
CA VAL A 118 0.05 -2.49 -0.11
C VAL A 118 -1.35 -2.31 0.46
N MET A 119 -1.53 -2.56 1.75
CA MET A 119 -2.82 -2.38 2.42
C MET A 119 -3.32 -0.94 2.34
N ARG A 120 -2.44 0.05 2.51
CA ARG A 120 -2.80 1.48 2.40
C ARG A 120 -3.32 1.79 1.00
N VAL A 121 -2.60 1.38 -0.03
CA VAL A 121 -2.98 1.67 -1.43
C VAL A 121 -4.30 0.98 -1.77
N SER A 122 -4.47 -0.29 -1.39
CA SER A 122 -5.73 -1.03 -1.60
C SER A 122 -6.92 -0.33 -0.93
N ILE A 123 -6.78 0.12 0.31
CA ILE A 123 -7.88 0.83 1.01
C ILE A 123 -8.18 2.17 0.34
N VAL A 124 -7.15 2.89 -0.13
CA VAL A 124 -7.36 4.14 -0.89
C VAL A 124 -8.15 3.87 -2.17
N PHE A 125 -7.84 2.80 -2.91
CA PHE A 125 -8.61 2.42 -4.10
C PHE A 125 -10.06 2.10 -3.78
N GLU A 126 -10.33 1.36 -2.70
CA GLU A 126 -11.69 1.14 -2.25
C GLU A 126 -12.40 2.44 -1.84
N GLU A 127 -11.70 3.35 -1.16
CA GLU A 127 -12.26 4.64 -0.75
C GLU A 127 -12.61 5.50 -1.96
N LEU A 128 -11.77 5.52 -2.99
CA LEU A 128 -12.04 6.25 -4.24
C LEU A 128 -13.37 5.82 -4.87
N ASN A 129 -13.72 4.54 -4.83
CA ASN A 129 -14.99 4.05 -5.36
C ASN A 129 -16.23 4.58 -4.60
N THR A 130 -16.05 5.10 -3.39
CA THR A 130 -17.13 5.64 -2.55
C THR A 130 -17.24 7.17 -2.59
N ILE A 131 -16.31 7.85 -3.25
CA ILE A 131 -16.28 9.31 -3.32
C ILE A 131 -16.92 9.76 -4.64
N ASP A 132 -18.03 10.49 -4.58
CA ASP A 132 -18.65 11.03 -5.81
C ASP A 132 -17.93 12.27 -6.35
N ASP A 133 -17.28 13.04 -5.48
CA ASP A 133 -16.59 14.28 -5.82
C ASP A 133 -15.32 14.02 -6.66
N PHE A 134 -15.34 14.50 -7.91
CA PHE A 134 -14.27 14.34 -8.88
C PHE A 134 -12.95 15.00 -8.43
N GLU A 135 -13.00 16.23 -7.90
CA GLU A 135 -11.80 16.96 -7.48
C GLU A 135 -11.18 16.34 -6.22
N LYS A 136 -12.01 15.80 -5.33
CA LYS A 136 -11.56 15.02 -4.18
C LYS A 136 -10.86 13.73 -4.62
N LYS A 137 -11.43 12.97 -5.56
CA LYS A 137 -10.79 11.79 -6.16
C LYS A 137 -9.45 12.15 -6.79
N ARG A 138 -9.43 13.19 -7.62
CA ARG A 138 -8.22 13.68 -8.31
C ARG A 138 -7.12 14.06 -7.32
N THR A 139 -7.48 14.77 -6.24
CA THR A 139 -6.54 15.15 -5.18
C THR A 139 -5.93 13.95 -4.47
N ILE A 140 -6.73 12.91 -4.19
CA ILE A 140 -6.26 11.68 -3.54
C ILE A 140 -5.29 10.95 -4.47
N VAL A 141 -5.66 10.75 -5.74
CA VAL A 141 -4.84 10.03 -6.72
C VAL A 141 -3.52 10.76 -7.01
N ASN A 142 -3.54 12.08 -7.14
CA ASN A 142 -2.33 12.89 -7.34
C ASN A 142 -1.33 12.80 -6.17
N LYS A 143 -1.80 12.47 -4.97
CA LYS A 143 -0.93 12.19 -3.81
C LYS A 143 -0.51 10.72 -3.75
N LEU A 144 -1.36 9.81 -4.19
CA LEU A 144 -1.12 8.37 -4.14
C LEU A 144 0.05 7.95 -5.03
N VAL A 145 0.10 8.40 -6.29
CA VAL A 145 1.17 8.04 -7.25
C VAL A 145 2.58 8.28 -6.68
N PRO A 146 2.95 9.51 -6.24
CA PRO A 146 4.28 9.75 -5.70
C PRO A 146 4.53 9.03 -4.35
N GLU A 147 3.48 8.78 -3.56
CA GLU A 147 3.61 7.94 -2.36
C GLU A 147 4.03 6.51 -2.75
N VAL A 148 3.39 5.89 -3.73
CA VAL A 148 3.70 4.52 -4.17
C VAL A 148 5.10 4.45 -4.82
N GLU A 149 5.46 5.42 -5.66
CA GLU A 149 6.81 5.49 -6.26
C GLU A 149 7.91 5.55 -5.19
N ALA A 150 7.72 6.40 -4.17
CA ALA A 150 8.68 6.53 -3.07
C ALA A 150 8.83 5.22 -2.29
N VAL A 151 7.77 4.40 -2.21
CA VAL A 151 7.80 3.09 -1.56
C VAL A 151 8.53 2.06 -2.39
N ILE A 152 8.25 2.00 -3.69
CA ILE A 152 8.98 1.12 -4.63
C ILE A 152 10.47 1.45 -4.61
N GLU A 153 10.85 2.73 -4.56
CA GLU A 153 12.26 3.10 -4.49
C GLU A 153 12.92 2.62 -3.19
N LYS A 154 12.22 2.72 -2.05
CA LYS A 154 12.68 2.15 -0.78
C LYS A 154 12.78 0.62 -0.85
N SER A 155 11.92 -0.05 -1.61
CA SER A 155 11.91 -1.51 -1.78
C SER A 155 13.10 -2.07 -2.52
N LYS A 156 13.82 -1.26 -3.30
CA LYS A 156 15.01 -1.73 -4.01
C LYS A 156 16.18 -2.04 -3.07
N ARG A 157 16.15 -1.51 -1.84
CA ARG A 157 17.25 -1.62 -0.86
C ARG A 157 17.17 -2.85 0.03
N LEU A 158 16.23 -3.76 -0.23
CA LEU A 158 15.96 -4.90 0.63
C LEU A 158 16.91 -6.07 0.34
N PRO A 159 17.37 -6.80 1.38
CA PRO A 159 18.35 -7.87 1.22
C PRO A 159 17.76 -9.20 0.71
N GLU A 160 16.49 -9.53 1.01
CA GLU A 160 15.88 -10.80 0.62
C GLU A 160 15.23 -10.74 -0.76
N GLU A 161 15.76 -11.50 -1.72
CA GLU A 161 15.41 -11.37 -3.14
C GLU A 161 13.98 -11.83 -3.47
N THR A 162 13.53 -12.98 -2.97
CA THR A 162 12.23 -13.57 -3.36
C THR A 162 11.04 -12.76 -2.85
N GLU A 163 11.01 -12.41 -1.56
CA GLU A 163 9.92 -11.60 -1.01
C GLU A 163 9.96 -10.16 -1.53
N ARG A 164 11.16 -9.60 -1.72
CA ARG A 164 11.34 -8.29 -2.38
C ARG A 164 10.70 -8.28 -3.75
N LEU A 165 10.99 -9.27 -4.60
CA LEU A 165 10.46 -9.32 -5.97
C LEU A 165 8.94 -9.45 -5.98
N LYS A 166 8.37 -10.33 -5.13
CA LYS A 166 6.92 -10.48 -5.00
C LYS A 166 6.24 -9.18 -4.55
N ASN A 167 6.79 -8.50 -3.55
CA ASN A 167 6.23 -7.26 -3.03
C ASN A 167 6.40 -6.10 -4.01
N GLN A 168 7.56 -6.03 -4.67
CA GLN A 168 7.85 -5.03 -5.68
C GLN A 168 6.94 -5.20 -6.90
N ARG A 169 6.69 -6.43 -7.33
CA ARG A 169 5.65 -6.75 -8.34
C ARG A 169 4.33 -6.12 -7.95
N ARG A 170 3.79 -6.46 -6.78
CA ARG A 170 2.44 -6.02 -6.39
C ARG A 170 2.35 -4.50 -6.29
N LEU A 171 3.37 -3.84 -5.74
CA LEU A 171 3.39 -2.39 -5.69
C LEU A 171 3.48 -1.74 -7.08
N THR A 172 4.19 -2.36 -8.02
CA THR A 172 4.32 -1.84 -9.39
C THR A 172 3.01 -1.99 -10.15
N GLU A 173 2.27 -3.09 -9.96
CA GLU A 173 0.89 -3.25 -10.44
C GLU A 173 -0.02 -2.14 -9.87
N LEU A 174 -0.01 -1.96 -8.54
CA LEU A 174 -0.80 -0.91 -7.89
C LEU A 174 -0.41 0.51 -8.34
N LEU A 175 0.86 0.74 -8.66
CA LEU A 175 1.30 2.00 -9.27
C LEU A 175 0.70 2.18 -10.67
N ALA A 176 0.71 1.13 -11.50
CA ALA A 176 0.11 1.16 -12.82
C ALA A 176 -1.41 1.46 -12.74
N GLU A 177 -2.13 0.77 -11.84
CA GLU A 177 -3.53 1.04 -11.53
C GLU A 177 -3.76 2.50 -11.08
N SER A 178 -2.88 3.03 -10.21
CA SER A 178 -2.96 4.40 -9.71
C SER A 178 -2.80 5.44 -10.83
N VAL A 179 -1.86 5.21 -11.74
CA VAL A 179 -1.63 6.11 -12.86
C VAL A 179 -2.76 6.01 -13.89
N LEU A 180 -3.32 4.82 -14.13
CA LEU A 180 -4.52 4.66 -14.97
C LEU A 180 -5.74 5.41 -14.38
N LEU A 181 -5.93 5.35 -13.07
CA LEU A 181 -6.95 6.16 -12.39
C LEU A 181 -6.67 7.65 -12.50
N LYS A 182 -5.39 8.06 -12.44
CA LYS A 182 -5.00 9.46 -12.66
C LYS A 182 -5.38 9.91 -14.07
N MET A 183 -5.21 9.05 -15.08
CA MET A 183 -5.67 9.33 -16.45
C MET A 183 -7.19 9.50 -16.51
N ASP A 184 -7.97 8.67 -15.82
CA ASP A 184 -9.45 8.83 -15.79
C ASP A 184 -9.90 10.16 -15.15
N LEU A 185 -9.06 10.74 -14.30
CA LEU A 185 -9.31 11.99 -13.57
C LEU A 185 -8.55 13.19 -14.17
N THR A 186 -7.99 13.04 -15.37
CA THR A 186 -7.23 14.07 -16.06
C THR A 186 -7.97 14.52 -17.32
N GLU A 187 -7.98 15.83 -17.55
CA GLU A 187 -8.56 16.41 -18.76
C GLU A 187 -7.83 15.94 -20.02
N ALA A 188 -8.56 15.83 -21.14
CA ALA A 188 -8.10 15.17 -22.35
C ALA A 188 -6.81 15.77 -22.93
N ASP A 189 -6.68 17.10 -22.89
CA ASP A 189 -5.50 17.84 -23.36
C ASP A 189 -4.25 17.61 -22.50
N SER A 190 -4.44 17.10 -21.29
CA SER A 190 -3.42 16.90 -20.26
C SER A 190 -3.09 15.42 -20.04
N LEU A 191 -3.64 14.50 -20.84
CA LEU A 191 -3.41 13.06 -20.67
C LEU A 191 -2.02 12.60 -21.11
N ALA A 192 -1.40 13.24 -22.09
CA ALA A 192 -0.13 12.79 -22.66
C ALA A 192 1.02 12.71 -21.63
N PRO A 193 1.23 13.71 -20.73
CA PRO A 193 2.19 13.59 -19.64
C PRO A 193 1.91 12.39 -18.72
N VAL A 194 0.64 12.13 -18.38
CA VAL A 194 0.25 11.02 -17.50
C VAL A 194 0.47 9.67 -18.20
N SER A 195 0.25 9.59 -19.51
CA SER A 195 0.62 8.40 -20.28
C SER A 195 2.12 8.11 -20.27
N GLY A 196 2.97 9.15 -20.22
CA GLY A 196 4.41 8.98 -20.06
C GLY A 196 4.80 8.36 -18.72
N GLU A 197 4.01 8.58 -17.66
CA GLU A 197 4.19 7.91 -16.37
C GLU A 197 3.92 6.40 -16.51
N ILE A 198 2.87 5.99 -17.26
CA ILE A 198 2.60 4.57 -17.53
C ILE A 198 3.77 3.88 -18.24
N ASP A 199 4.39 4.53 -19.22
CA ASP A 199 5.52 3.93 -19.93
C ASP A 199 6.71 3.59 -19.01
N SER A 200 6.97 4.45 -18.03
CA SER A 200 7.96 4.18 -16.99
C SER A 200 7.58 2.95 -16.15
N VAL A 201 6.31 2.86 -15.75
CA VAL A 201 5.79 1.73 -14.96
C VAL A 201 5.82 0.43 -15.75
N CYS A 202 5.39 0.42 -17.01
CA CYS A 202 5.45 -0.74 -17.90
C CYS A 202 6.90 -1.22 -18.12
N THR A 203 7.86 -0.30 -18.21
CA THR A 203 9.28 -0.65 -18.29
C THR A 203 9.76 -1.36 -17.02
N ALA A 204 9.29 -0.93 -15.85
CA ALA A 204 9.58 -1.61 -14.58
C ALA A 204 8.91 -2.98 -14.49
N LEU A 205 7.64 -3.10 -14.89
CA LEU A 205 6.90 -4.37 -14.92
C LEU A 205 7.57 -5.39 -15.84
N ARG A 206 7.95 -5.00 -17.06
CA ARG A 206 8.64 -5.90 -18.01
C ARG A 206 9.95 -6.46 -17.45
N LYS A 207 10.66 -5.68 -16.63
CA LYS A 207 11.88 -6.15 -15.96
C LYS A 207 11.60 -7.12 -14.82
N LEU A 208 10.48 -6.96 -14.13
CA LEU A 208 10.10 -7.80 -12.99
C LEU A 208 9.41 -9.09 -13.42
N LEU A 209 8.60 -9.02 -14.47
CA LEU A 209 7.74 -10.10 -14.98
C LEU A 209 7.88 -10.19 -16.50
N PRO A 210 9.06 -10.60 -16.99
CA PRO A 210 9.24 -10.84 -18.41
C PRO A 210 8.20 -11.87 -18.87
N ASP A 211 7.62 -11.64 -20.03
CA ASP A 211 6.70 -12.55 -20.73
C ASP A 211 5.35 -12.82 -20.05
N GLU A 212 5.06 -12.23 -18.88
CA GLU A 212 3.74 -12.39 -18.23
C GLU A 212 2.64 -11.52 -18.87
N GLY A 213 3.01 -10.46 -19.60
CA GLY A 213 2.09 -9.61 -20.36
C GLY A 213 1.47 -8.43 -19.60
N TYR A 214 1.86 -8.20 -18.34
CA TYR A 214 1.38 -7.07 -17.53
C TYR A 214 1.71 -5.71 -18.14
N ASP A 215 2.95 -5.53 -18.59
CA ASP A 215 3.39 -4.30 -19.24
C ASP A 215 2.59 -3.99 -20.51
N PHE A 216 2.24 -5.04 -21.27
CA PHE A 216 1.43 -4.93 -22.47
C PHE A 216 -0.02 -4.57 -22.13
N TYR A 217 -0.61 -5.22 -21.14
CA TYR A 217 -1.95 -4.89 -20.64
C TYR A 217 -2.06 -3.42 -20.21
N TYR A 218 -1.18 -2.96 -19.32
CA TYR A 218 -1.26 -1.59 -18.78
C TYR A 218 -1.01 -0.52 -19.85
N ARG A 219 -0.13 -0.80 -20.82
CA ARG A 219 0.07 0.09 -21.97
C ARG A 219 -1.18 0.18 -22.84
N LEU A 220 -1.84 -0.95 -23.14
CA LEU A 220 -3.08 -0.94 -23.92
C LEU A 220 -4.21 -0.18 -23.21
N ALA A 221 -4.34 -0.37 -21.90
CA ALA A 221 -5.30 0.37 -21.11
C ALA A 221 -5.04 1.89 -21.14
N ALA A 222 -3.77 2.32 -21.08
CA ALA A 222 -3.41 3.73 -21.21
C ALA A 222 -3.67 4.29 -22.61
N ASP A 223 -3.27 3.56 -23.65
CA ASP A 223 -3.51 3.94 -25.05
C ASP A 223 -4.99 4.11 -25.33
N TYR A 224 -5.83 3.24 -24.77
CA TYR A 224 -7.27 3.35 -24.87
C TYR A 224 -7.82 4.61 -24.19
N LYS A 225 -7.33 4.93 -22.98
CA LYS A 225 -7.71 6.17 -22.29
C LYS A 225 -7.29 7.44 -23.06
N LEU A 226 -6.23 7.39 -23.86
CA LEU A 226 -5.86 8.50 -24.76
C LEU A 226 -6.82 8.68 -25.94
N VAL A 227 -7.38 7.59 -26.46
CA VAL A 227 -8.25 7.60 -27.64
C VAL A 227 -9.69 7.96 -27.27
N LEU A 228 -10.13 7.51 -26.11
CA LEU A 228 -11.52 7.60 -25.67
C LEU A 228 -12.10 9.03 -25.65
N PRO A 229 -11.37 10.09 -25.25
CA PRO A 229 -11.89 11.45 -25.33
C PRO A 229 -12.26 11.89 -26.76
N GLY A 230 -11.43 11.54 -27.75
CA GLY A 230 -11.68 11.85 -29.15
C GLY A 230 -12.91 11.10 -29.69
N VAL A 231 -13.07 9.84 -29.29
CA VAL A 231 -14.26 9.03 -29.59
C VAL A 231 -15.53 9.67 -29.01
N LYS A 232 -15.49 10.06 -27.72
CA LYS A 232 -16.61 10.72 -27.05
C LYS A 232 -16.95 12.08 -27.68
N GLN A 233 -15.93 12.87 -28.01
CA GLN A 233 -16.11 14.17 -28.67
C GLN A 233 -16.77 14.00 -30.05
N PHE A 234 -16.34 13.01 -30.83
CA PHE A 234 -16.95 12.71 -32.12
C PHE A 234 -18.43 12.37 -31.98
N PHE A 235 -18.82 11.52 -31.01
CA PHE A 235 -20.24 11.22 -30.80
C PHE A 235 -21.08 12.42 -30.37
N LEU A 236 -20.52 13.30 -29.52
CA LEU A 236 -21.26 14.44 -29.00
C LEU A 236 -21.41 15.58 -30.02
N THR A 237 -20.42 15.77 -30.89
CA THR A 237 -20.31 16.99 -31.72
C THR A 237 -20.12 16.72 -33.21
N GLY A 238 -19.83 15.50 -33.61
CA GLY A 238 -19.41 15.15 -34.97
C GLY A 238 -18.03 15.66 -35.36
N ILE A 239 -17.30 16.30 -34.43
CA ILE A 239 -15.98 16.87 -34.67
C ILE A 239 -14.91 15.81 -34.39
N GLY A 240 -14.04 15.58 -35.36
CA GLY A 240 -12.89 14.67 -35.25
C GLY A 240 -12.68 13.83 -36.51
N ASP A 241 -11.52 13.20 -36.60
CA ASP A 241 -11.20 12.27 -37.69
C ASP A 241 -11.72 10.86 -37.34
N ARG A 242 -12.95 10.58 -37.78
CA ARG A 242 -13.64 9.29 -37.58
C ARG A 242 -12.81 8.11 -38.04
N GLU A 243 -12.19 8.20 -39.21
CA GLU A 243 -11.42 7.09 -39.80
C GLU A 243 -10.17 6.80 -38.96
N LYS A 244 -9.46 7.84 -38.52
CA LYS A 244 -8.32 7.69 -37.61
C LYS A 244 -8.72 7.09 -36.27
N LEU A 245 -9.84 7.51 -35.68
CA LEU A 245 -10.34 6.96 -34.43
C LEU A 245 -10.73 5.48 -34.58
N MET A 246 -11.45 5.13 -35.66
CA MET A 246 -11.81 3.75 -35.98
C MET A 246 -10.57 2.86 -36.16
N LEU A 247 -9.59 3.33 -36.93
CA LEU A 247 -8.35 2.58 -37.15
C LEU A 247 -7.63 2.30 -35.82
N ARG A 248 -7.54 3.32 -34.96
CA ARG A 248 -6.87 3.19 -33.67
C ARG A 248 -7.61 2.22 -32.73
N LEU A 249 -8.94 2.27 -32.66
CA LEU A 249 -9.71 1.30 -31.88
C LEU A 249 -9.57 -0.12 -32.42
N LYS A 250 -9.49 -0.31 -33.75
CA LYS A 250 -9.27 -1.62 -34.36
C LYS A 250 -7.90 -2.19 -34.01
N GLU A 251 -6.86 -1.38 -34.04
CA GLU A 251 -5.51 -1.77 -33.58
C GLU A 251 -5.54 -2.20 -32.11
N LEU A 252 -6.16 -1.39 -31.24
CA LEU A 252 -6.30 -1.68 -29.81
C LEU A 252 -7.06 -2.98 -29.55
N TYR A 253 -8.16 -3.21 -30.29
CA TYR A 253 -8.92 -4.45 -30.18
C TYR A 253 -8.08 -5.67 -30.59
N GLN A 254 -7.38 -5.59 -31.73
CA GLN A 254 -6.52 -6.67 -32.21
C GLN A 254 -5.38 -6.98 -31.23
N GLN A 255 -4.78 -5.95 -30.65
CA GLN A 255 -3.75 -6.09 -29.61
C GLN A 255 -4.32 -6.67 -28.31
N GLY A 256 -5.51 -6.22 -27.90
CA GLY A 256 -6.21 -6.76 -26.74
C GLY A 256 -6.52 -8.24 -26.85
N VAL A 257 -6.93 -8.72 -28.04
CA VAL A 257 -7.17 -10.15 -28.29
C VAL A 257 -5.91 -10.97 -28.03
N GLN A 258 -4.72 -10.42 -28.26
CA GLN A 258 -3.46 -11.11 -27.98
C GLN A 258 -3.24 -11.34 -26.48
N LEU A 259 -3.79 -10.49 -25.60
CA LEU A 259 -3.67 -10.63 -24.14
C LEU A 259 -4.27 -11.96 -23.65
N ARG A 260 -5.29 -12.50 -24.32
CA ARG A 260 -5.90 -13.80 -23.99
C ARG A 260 -4.92 -14.97 -24.04
N ASN A 261 -3.83 -14.82 -24.80
CA ASN A 261 -2.79 -15.84 -24.94
C ASN A 261 -1.63 -15.64 -23.96
N LEU A 262 -1.67 -14.61 -23.11
CA LEU A 262 -0.61 -14.29 -22.17
C LEU A 262 -0.97 -14.72 -20.74
N PRO A 263 0.03 -14.95 -19.87
CA PRO A 263 -0.21 -15.35 -18.48
C PRO A 263 -1.12 -14.39 -17.70
N VAL A 264 -1.03 -13.08 -17.93
CA VAL A 264 -1.85 -12.05 -17.27
C VAL A 264 -3.35 -12.37 -17.31
N TYR A 265 -3.85 -12.93 -18.42
CA TYR A 265 -5.27 -13.31 -18.56
C TYR A 265 -5.70 -14.34 -17.51
N ASN A 266 -4.89 -15.38 -17.28
CA ASN A 266 -5.22 -16.43 -16.31
C ASN A 266 -4.83 -16.08 -14.86
N GLN A 267 -4.29 -14.88 -14.63
CA GLN A 267 -3.82 -14.42 -13.32
C GLN A 267 -4.74 -13.36 -12.70
N GLY A 268 -6.02 -13.37 -13.11
CA GLY A 268 -7.06 -12.52 -12.52
C GLY A 268 -7.28 -11.19 -13.22
N TYR A 269 -6.85 -11.06 -14.49
CA TYR A 269 -7.18 -9.91 -15.35
C TYR A 269 -8.12 -10.30 -16.50
N ASP A 270 -8.64 -11.52 -16.52
CA ASP A 270 -9.59 -11.98 -17.54
C ASP A 270 -10.81 -11.06 -17.60
N GLY A 271 -11.39 -10.70 -16.45
CA GLY A 271 -12.53 -9.76 -16.40
C GLY A 271 -12.20 -8.39 -17.01
N GLU A 272 -11.10 -7.78 -16.60
CA GLU A 272 -10.67 -6.46 -17.07
C GLU A 272 -10.31 -6.46 -18.56
N ILE A 273 -9.73 -7.56 -19.06
CA ILE A 273 -9.40 -7.73 -20.48
C ILE A 273 -10.68 -7.89 -21.32
N GLU A 274 -11.63 -8.69 -20.85
CA GLU A 274 -12.91 -8.87 -21.55
C GLU A 274 -13.74 -7.58 -21.55
N ASP A 275 -13.78 -6.85 -20.44
CA ASP A 275 -14.42 -5.54 -20.35
C ASP A 275 -13.78 -4.54 -21.33
N PHE A 276 -12.44 -4.50 -21.39
CA PHE A 276 -11.70 -3.69 -22.35
C PHE A 276 -12.09 -4.01 -23.81
N LEU A 277 -12.13 -5.30 -24.16
CA LEU A 277 -12.48 -5.75 -25.51
C LEU A 277 -13.93 -5.41 -25.85
N GLN A 278 -14.86 -5.62 -24.93
CA GLN A 278 -16.27 -5.29 -25.11
C GLN A 278 -16.48 -3.79 -25.29
N GLN A 279 -15.83 -2.94 -24.48
CA GLN A 279 -15.94 -1.49 -24.61
C GLN A 279 -15.32 -0.99 -25.93
N THR A 280 -14.19 -1.56 -26.34
CA THR A 280 -13.55 -1.21 -27.63
C THR A 280 -14.43 -1.60 -28.81
N ASP A 281 -14.98 -2.82 -28.82
CA ASP A 281 -15.93 -3.28 -29.83
C ASP A 281 -17.20 -2.43 -29.88
N TYR A 282 -17.75 -2.07 -28.73
CA TYR A 282 -18.88 -1.16 -28.63
C TYR A 282 -18.59 0.16 -29.35
N TYR A 283 -17.46 0.81 -29.05
CA TYR A 283 -17.13 2.10 -29.66
C TYR A 283 -16.78 2.00 -31.14
N MET A 284 -16.15 0.91 -31.59
CA MET A 284 -15.97 0.65 -33.02
C MET A 284 -17.33 0.56 -33.72
N LYS A 285 -18.29 -0.20 -33.17
CA LYS A 285 -19.64 -0.31 -33.74
C LYS A 285 -20.34 1.05 -33.78
N GLN A 286 -20.25 1.85 -32.72
CA GLN A 286 -20.85 3.18 -32.70
C GLN A 286 -20.23 4.12 -33.75
N LEU A 287 -18.92 4.04 -34.00
CA LEU A 287 -18.26 4.81 -35.07
C LEU A 287 -18.53 4.25 -36.47
N ALA A 288 -19.14 3.08 -36.64
CA ALA A 288 -19.45 2.51 -37.95
C ALA A 288 -20.76 3.08 -38.53
N PHE A 289 -21.66 3.54 -37.68
CA PHE A 289 -22.93 4.18 -38.03
C PHE A 289 -22.81 5.71 -37.98
#